data_AF-A0A510USE3-F1
#
_entry.id   AF-A0A510USE3-F1
#
_cell.length_a   1.000
_cell.length_b   1.000
_cell.length_c   1.000
_cell.angle_alpha   90.00
_cell.angle_beta   90.00
_cell.angle_gamma   90.00
#
_symmetry.space_group_name_H-M   'P 1'
#
loop_
_entity.id
_entity.type
_entity.pdbx_description
1 polymer ?
#
loop_
_entity_poly.entity_id
_entity_poly.type
_entity_poly.pdbx_seq_one_letter_code
_entity_poly.pdbx_strand_id
1 'polypeptide(L)' 'MLSRTVIRKIEDIADFASKQSATSYEEYIRLFSIYLDDEFKKYHSINKVEQFAKKYGYVPKAERR' A
#
# COMPACT_ATOMS: atom_id res chain seq x y z
N MET A 1 -8.78 -10.47 -11.39
CA MET A 1 -9.13 -9.99 -10.05
C MET A 1 -8.02 -10.34 -9.07
N LEU A 2 -7.77 -9.51 -8.07
CA LEU A 2 -6.92 -9.88 -6.93
C LEU A 2 -7.64 -10.94 -6.09
N SER A 3 -6.88 -11.85 -5.46
CA SER A 3 -7.48 -12.79 -4.53
C SER A 3 -7.94 -12.07 -3.27
N ARG A 4 -8.93 -12.63 -2.58
CA ARG A 4 -9.44 -12.07 -1.31
C ARG A 4 -8.35 -11.93 -0.25
N THR A 5 -7.38 -12.86 -0.24
CA THR A 5 -6.22 -12.81 0.66
C THR A 5 -5.33 -11.61 0.37
N VAL A 6 -5.08 -11.31 -0.91
CA VAL A 6 -4.26 -10.15 -1.30
C VAL A 6 -4.96 -8.84 -0.96
N ILE A 7 -6.27 -8.76 -1.22
CA ILE A 7 -7.07 -7.58 -0.85
C ILE A 7 -7.01 -7.34 0.65
N ARG A 8 -7.24 -8.39 1.45
CA ARG A 8 -7.17 -8.31 2.91
C ARG A 8 -5.78 -7.88 3.41
N LYS A 9 -4.71 -8.37 2.79
CA LYS A 9 -3.35 -7.97 3.14
C LYS A 9 -3.09 -6.48 2.86
N ILE A 10 -3.64 -5.95 1.76
CA ILE A 10 -3.54 -4.51 1.44
C ILE A 10 -4.32 -3.69 2.48
N GLU A 11 -5.52 -4.14 2.88
CA GLU A 11 -6.31 -3.52 3.93
C GLU A 11 -5.58 -3.54 5.29
N ASP A 12 -4.98 -4.67 5.66
CA ASP A 12 -4.19 -4.80 6.90
C ASP A 12 -2.99 -3.81 6.91
N ILE A 13 -2.34 -3.60 5.76
CA ILE A 13 -1.24 -2.62 5.62
C ILE A 13 -1.77 -1.19 5.73
N ALA A 14 -2.92 -0.88 5.15
CA ALA A 14 -3.55 0.44 5.26
C ALA A 14 -3.93 0.75 6.72
N ASP A 15 -4.53 -0.20 7.42
CA ASP A 15 -4.86 -0.08 8.84
C ASP A 15 -3.62 0.11 9.71
N PHE A 16 -2.54 -0.62 9.40
CA PHE A 16 -1.27 -0.46 10.11
C PHE A 16 -0.68 0.93 9.88
N ALA A 17 -0.59 1.36 8.62
CA ALA A 17 -0.08 2.68 8.26
C ALA A 17 -0.89 3.79 8.94
N SER A 18 -2.23 3.67 8.98
CA SER A 18 -3.12 4.63 9.64
C SER A 18 -2.86 4.74 11.14
N LYS A 19 -2.61 3.61 11.83
CA LYS A 19 -2.27 3.60 13.25
C LYS A 19 -0.91 4.23 13.54
N GLN A 20 0.06 4.04 12.64
CA GLN A 20 1.42 4.55 12.81
C GLN A 20 1.57 6.01 12.41
N SER A 21 0.76 6.50 11.46
CA SER A 21 0.82 7.87 10.95
C SER A 21 0.28 8.94 11.90
N ALA A 22 -0.25 8.54 13.06
CA ALA A 22 -0.97 9.40 14.00
C ALA A 22 -2.06 10.22 13.28
N THR A 23 -1.89 11.54 13.15
CA THR A 23 -2.83 12.45 12.46
C THR A 23 -2.31 12.99 11.12
N SER A 24 -1.14 12.51 10.64
CA SER A 24 -0.55 12.99 9.39
C SER A 24 -0.95 12.11 8.20
N TYR A 25 -1.71 12.67 7.28
CA TYR A 25 -2.08 11.98 6.05
C TYR A 25 -0.89 11.73 5.12
N GLU A 26 0.09 12.64 5.10
CA GLU A 26 1.32 12.44 4.30
C GLU A 26 2.16 11.28 4.85
N GLU A 27 2.25 11.17 6.18
CA GLU A 27 2.96 10.06 6.81
C GLU A 27 2.22 8.73 6.58
N TYR A 28 0.89 8.75 6.57
CA TYR A 28 0.08 7.59 6.18
C TYR A 28 0.44 7.13 4.76
N ILE A 29 0.40 8.03 3.77
CA ILE A 29 0.73 7.71 2.37
C ILE A 29 2.13 7.13 2.27
N ARG A 30 3.09 7.76 2.95
CA ARG A 30 4.50 7.33 2.95
C ARG A 30 4.64 5.92 3.52
N LEU A 31 4.13 5.67 4.71
CA LEU A 31 4.21 4.36 5.37
C LEU A 31 3.48 3.29 4.57
N PHE A 32 2.24 3.57 4.17
CA PHE A 32 1.43 2.66 3.35
C PHE A 32 2.19 2.24 2.09
N SER A 33 2.77 3.21 1.37
CA SER A 33 3.47 2.93 0.13
C SER A 33 4.79 2.16 0.33
N ILE A 34 5.51 2.40 1.44
CA ILE A 34 6.73 1.64 1.79
C ILE A 34 6.38 0.19 2.12
N TYR A 35 5.39 -0.05 2.97
CA TYR A 35 5.01 -1.40 3.39
C TYR A 35 4.39 -2.20 2.24
N LEU A 36 3.60 -1.55 1.39
CA LEU A 36 3.03 -2.19 0.20
C LEU A 36 4.13 -2.68 -0.75
N ASP A 37 5.14 -1.84 -1.01
CA ASP A 37 6.29 -2.22 -1.85
C ASP A 37 7.03 -3.42 -1.26
N ASP A 38 7.32 -3.40 0.04
CA ASP A 38 8.12 -4.47 0.66
C ASP A 38 7.37 -5.81 0.69
N GLU A 39 6.07 -5.79 0.98
CA GLU A 39 5.23 -6.99 1.00
C GLU A 39 5.09 -7.59 -0.41
N PHE A 40 4.87 -6.75 -1.44
CA PHE A 40 4.53 -7.22 -2.78
C PHE A 40 5.70 -7.20 -3.79
N LYS A 41 6.93 -6.85 -3.38
CA LYS A 41 8.12 -6.78 -4.28
C LYS A 41 8.35 -8.00 -5.17
N LYS A 42 7.95 -9.20 -4.74
CA LYS A 42 8.10 -10.47 -5.49
C LYS A 42 6.77 -11.01 -6.02
N TYR A 43 5.68 -10.25 -5.88
CA TYR A 43 4.36 -10.69 -6.27
C TYR A 43 4.21 -10.58 -7.79
N HIS A 44 3.93 -11.72 -8.45
CA HIS A 44 3.85 -11.82 -9.91
C HIS A 44 2.81 -10.85 -10.53
N SER A 45 1.80 -10.42 -9.77
CA SER A 45 0.77 -9.47 -10.22
C SER A 45 0.88 -8.10 -9.53
N ILE A 46 2.10 -7.61 -9.33
CA ILE A 46 2.36 -6.29 -8.68
C ILE A 46 1.56 -5.16 -9.32
N ASN A 47 1.48 -5.09 -10.65
CA ASN A 47 0.72 -4.03 -11.35
C ASN A 47 -0.77 -3.97 -10.93
N LYS A 48 -1.39 -5.14 -10.67
CA LYS A 48 -2.79 -5.19 -10.19
C LYS A 48 -2.91 -4.78 -8.72
N VAL A 49 -1.90 -5.11 -7.92
CA VAL A 49 -1.81 -4.70 -6.51
C VAL A 49 -1.67 -3.19 -6.43
N GLU A 50 -0.73 -2.60 -7.15
CA GLU A 50 -0.53 -1.15 -7.20
C GLU A 50 -1.78 -0.41 -7.69
N GLN A 51 -2.43 -0.91 -8.74
CA GLN A 51 -3.67 -0.31 -9.24
C GLN A 51 -4.78 -0.31 -8.21
N PHE A 52 -4.90 -1.38 -7.41
CA PHE A 52 -5.87 -1.44 -6.32
C PHE A 52 -5.45 -0.53 -5.15
N ALA A 53 -4.17 -0.55 -4.78
CA ALA A 53 -3.61 0.24 -3.70
C ALA A 53 -3.70 1.76 -3.95
N LYS A 54 -3.77 2.21 -5.21
CA LYS A 54 -4.06 3.62 -5.54
C LYS A 54 -5.36 4.12 -4.92
N LYS A 55 -6.35 3.25 -4.69
CA LYS A 55 -7.60 3.60 -3.98
C LYS A 55 -7.37 3.96 -2.51
N TYR A 56 -6.28 3.46 -1.93
CA TYR A 56 -5.86 3.70 -0.56
C TYR A 56 -4.77 4.79 -0.46
N GLY A 57 -4.44 5.47 -1.56
CA GLY A 57 -3.43 6.53 -1.58
C GLY A 57 -2.00 6.07 -1.86
N TYR A 58 -1.81 4.86 -2.42
CA TYR A 58 -0.48 4.39 -2.84
C TYR A 58 0.16 5.35 -3.84
N VAL A 59 1.39 5.76 -3.54
CA VAL A 59 2.25 6.51 -4.44
C VAL A 59 3.42 5.62 -4.84
N PRO A 60 3.71 5.40 -6.13
CA PRO A 60 4.88 4.62 -6.56
C PRO A 60 6.20 5.23 -6.10
N LYS A 61 7.23 4.39 -5.89
CA LYS A 61 8.55 4.88 -5.46
C LYS A 61 9.15 5.94 -6.39
N ALA A 62 8.84 5.89 -7.69
CA ALA A 62 9.29 6.89 -8.67
C ALA A 62 8.63 8.27 -8.47
N GLU A 63 7.46 8.33 -7.83
CA GLU A 63 6.69 9.56 -7.60
C GLU A 63 6.85 10.08 -6.16
N ARG A 64 7.39 9.28 -5.23
CA ARG A 64 7.78 9.71 -3.87
C ARG A 64 9.06 10.55 -3.97
N ARG A 65 8.89 11.87 -4.08
CA ARG A 65 10.00 12.85 -4.05
C ARG A 65 10.62 12.99 -2.68
#